data_AF-A0AAD6YDK1-F1
#
_entry.id   AF-A0AAD6YDK1-F1
#
_cell.length_a   1.000
_cell.length_b   1.000
_cell.length_c   1.000
_cell.angle_alpha   90.00
_cell.angle_beta   90.00
_cell.angle_gamma   90.00
#
_symmetry.space_group_name_H-M   'P 1'
#
loop_
_entity.id
_entity.type
_entity.pdbx_description
1 polymer ?
#
loop_
_entity_poly.entity_id
_entity_poly.type
_entity_poly.pdbx_seq_one_letter_code
_entity_poly.pdbx_strand_id
1 'polypeptide(L)' 'MGDPLTGVAPKNFVQIFFREERLPIAEGWRRPNVTITVATLGPISDIMFSLSNWTATQQCEDLVLGPNLII' A
#
# COMPACT_ATOMS: atom_id res chain seq x y z
N MET A 1 4.72 -7.88 -1.44
CA MET A 1 4.54 -8.81 -0.29
C MET A 1 3.54 -9.93 -0.56
N GLY A 2 2.97 -10.02 -1.76
CA GLY A 2 2.01 -11.04 -2.17
C GLY A 2 1.88 -10.99 -3.69
N ASP A 3 0.71 -11.34 -4.21
CA ASP A 3 0.43 -11.21 -5.64
C ASP A 3 0.05 -9.76 -5.98
N PRO A 4 0.87 -9.04 -6.78
CA PRO A 4 0.64 -7.64 -7.10
C PRO A 4 -0.53 -7.42 -8.08
N LEU A 5 -1.10 -8.47 -8.68
CA LEU A 5 -2.25 -8.36 -9.59
C LEU A 5 -3.59 -8.54 -8.87
N THR A 6 -3.60 -9.28 -7.75
CA THR A 6 -4.82 -9.55 -6.97
C THR A 6 -4.93 -8.72 -5.70
N GLY A 7 -3.84 -8.09 -5.25
CA GLY A 7 -3.83 -7.32 -3.99
C GLY A 7 -3.87 -8.20 -2.75
N VAL A 8 -3.62 -9.52 -2.88
CA VAL A 8 -3.65 -10.48 -1.77
C VAL A 8 -2.24 -10.73 -1.26
N ALA A 9 -2.02 -10.53 0.05
CA ALA A 9 -0.76 -10.79 0.71
C ALA A 9 -0.94 -11.73 1.93
N PRO A 10 -0.03 -12.71 2.13
CA PRO A 10 0.01 -13.50 3.36
C PRO A 10 0.21 -12.61 4.59
N LYS A 11 -0.63 -12.79 5.61
CA LYS A 11 -0.60 -11.95 6.82
C LYS A 11 0.76 -11.98 7.53
N ASN A 12 1.40 -13.15 7.58
CA ASN A 12 2.73 -13.30 8.19
C ASN A 12 3.79 -12.45 7.48
N PHE A 13 3.76 -12.35 6.15
CA PHE A 13 4.70 -11.53 5.40
C PHE A 13 4.54 -10.04 5.70
N VAL A 14 3.30 -9.57 5.75
CA VAL A 14 3.00 -8.16 6.08
C VAL A 14 3.40 -7.87 7.54
N GLN A 15 3.12 -8.78 8.47
CA GLN A 15 3.50 -8.60 9.87
C GLN A 15 5.03 -8.48 10.06
N ILE A 16 5.82 -9.33 9.41
CA ILE A 16 7.29 -9.25 9.48
C ILE A 16 7.78 -7.93 8.89
N PHE A 17 7.25 -7.55 7.72
CA PHE A 17 7.64 -6.29 7.08
C PHE A 17 7.39 -5.07 7.98
N PHE A 18 6.23 -4.98 8.63
CA PHE A 18 5.89 -3.84 9.49
C PHE A 18 6.55 -3.89 10.88
N ARG A 19 6.75 -5.09 11.45
CA ARG A 19 7.28 -5.22 12.83
C ARG A 19 8.80 -5.26 12.89
N GLU A 20 9.46 -5.72 11.83
CA GLU A 20 10.91 -5.92 11.78
C GLU A 20 11.59 -5.07 10.71
N GLU A 21 10.84 -4.34 9.88
CA GLU A 21 11.36 -3.61 8.71
C GLU A 21 12.21 -4.50 7.77
N ARG A 22 11.88 -5.79 7.74
CA ARG A 22 12.66 -6.84 7.06
C ARG A 22 11.85 -7.53 5.97
N LEU A 23 12.54 -7.95 4.90
CA LEU A 23 11.95 -8.82 3.88
C LEU A 23 11.82 -10.27 4.41
N PRO A 24 10.62 -10.89 4.33
CA PRO A 24 10.34 -12.21 4.90
C PRO A 24 10.85 -13.38 4.02
N ILE A 25 12.12 -13.31 3.61
CA ILE A 25 12.76 -14.28 2.71
C ILE A 25 12.84 -15.67 3.36
N ALA A 26 13.18 -15.72 4.66
CA ALA A 26 13.24 -16.97 5.42
C ALA A 26 11.87 -17.66 5.53
N GLU A 27 10.81 -16.87 5.46
CA GLU A 27 9.42 -17.30 5.50
C GLU A 27 8.86 -17.62 4.10
N GLY A 28 9.70 -17.53 3.07
CA GLY A 28 9.37 -17.93 1.71
C GLY A 28 8.91 -16.80 0.79
N TRP A 29 8.94 -15.55 1.25
CA TRP A 29 8.66 -14.42 0.36
C TRP A 29 9.73 -14.31 -0.72
N ARG A 30 9.29 -13.98 -1.93
CA ARG A 30 10.15 -13.69 -3.09
C ARG A 30 9.69 -12.39 -3.74
N ARG A 31 10.63 -11.70 -4.38
CA ARG A 31 10.32 -10.54 -5.22
C ARG A 31 9.32 -10.97 -6.31
N PRO A 32 8.26 -10.18 -6.57
CA PRO A 32 7.38 -10.45 -7.69
C PRO A 32 8.11 -10.45 -9.03
N ASN A 33 7.71 -11.36 -9.92
CA ASN A 33 8.22 -11.42 -11.31
C ASN A 33 7.53 -10.39 -12.22
N VAL A 34 6.42 -9.81 -11.76
CA VAL A 34 5.70 -8.73 -12.44
C VAL A 34 6.17 -7.39 -11.90
N THR A 35 6.42 -6.44 -12.81
CA THR A 35 6.76 -5.06 -12.44
C THR A 35 5.53 -4.37 -11.84
N ILE A 36 5.69 -3.82 -10.64
CA ILE A 36 4.64 -3.02 -9.99
C ILE A 36 4.66 -1.61 -10.60
N THR A 37 3.53 -1.19 -11.16
CA THR A 37 3.31 0.11 -11.81
C THR A 37 2.00 0.72 -11.32
N VAL A 38 1.74 1.99 -11.69
CA VAL A 38 0.43 2.63 -11.44
C VAL A 38 -0.71 1.81 -12.05
N ALA A 39 -0.52 1.23 -13.25
CA ALA A 39 -1.53 0.42 -13.91
C ALA A 39 -1.87 -0.88 -13.15
N THR A 40 -0.89 -1.49 -12.46
CA THR A 40 -1.15 -2.69 -11.63
C THR A 40 -1.78 -2.34 -10.28
N LEU A 41 -1.52 -1.13 -9.76
CA LEU A 41 -2.01 -0.70 -8.44
C LEU A 41 -3.37 -0.01 -8.48
N GLY A 42 -3.67 0.74 -9.54
CA GLY A 42 -4.88 1.54 -9.69
C GLY A 42 -6.17 0.77 -9.42
N PRO A 43 -6.43 -0.35 -10.12
CA PRO A 43 -7.65 -1.14 -9.90
C PRO A 43 -7.79 -1.67 -8.47
N ILE A 44 -6.68 -2.04 -7.82
CA ILE A 44 -6.69 -2.50 -6.42
C ILE A 44 -7.07 -1.34 -5.50
N SER A 45 -6.52 -0.15 -5.75
CA SER A 45 -6.87 1.07 -5.03
C SER A 45 -8.35 1.42 -5.17
N ASP A 46 -8.90 1.36 -6.39
CA ASP A 46 -10.31 1.66 -6.67
C ASP A 46 -11.26 0.71 -5.91
N ILE A 47 -10.93 -0.58 -5.87
CA ILE A 47 -11.67 -1.57 -5.09
C ILE A 47 -11.61 -1.23 -3.60
N MET A 48 -10.41 -0.93 -3.05
CA MET A 48 -10.28 -0.54 -1.65
C MET A 48 -11.09 0.70 -1.31
N PHE A 49 -11.08 1.73 -2.16
CA PHE A 49 -11.89 2.93 -1.98
C PHE A 49 -13.38 2.61 -2.00
N SER A 50 -13.87 1.89 -3.02
CA SER A 50 -15.30 1.57 -3.15
C SER A 50 -15.84 0.71 -1.99
N LEU A 51 -15.00 -0.15 -1.40
CA LEU A 51 -15.38 -1.05 -0.31
C LEU A 51 -15.12 -0.47 1.09
N SER A 52 -14.47 0.69 1.20
CA SER A 52 -14.08 1.28 2.50
C SER A 52 -15.24 1.85 3.30
N ASN A 53 -16.41 2.08 2.68
CA ASN A 53 -17.50 2.88 3.23
C ASN A 53 -17.01 4.24 3.78
N TRP A 54 -15.98 4.80 3.15
CA TRP A 54 -15.35 6.03 3.59
C TRP A 54 -16.26 7.23 3.31
N THR A 55 -16.39 8.10 4.30
CA THR A 55 -17.08 9.38 4.19
C THR A 55 -16.05 10.49 4.35
N ALA A 56 -15.96 11.36 3.35
CA ALA A 56 -15.07 12.51 3.41
C ALA A 56 -15.49 13.45 4.55
N THR A 57 -14.50 13.99 5.25
CA THR A 57 -14.69 15.23 6.02
C THR A 57 -14.64 16.41 5.05
N GLN A 58 -15.19 17.57 5.43
CA GLN A 58 -15.03 18.79 4.64
C GLN A 58 -13.67 19.47 4.85
N GLN A 59 -12.69 18.75 5.38
CA GLN A 59 -11.37 19.28 5.66
C GLN A 59 -10.49 19.11 4.42
N CYS A 60 -9.95 20.21 3.92
CA CYS A 60 -8.81 20.18 3.01
C CYS A 60 -7.57 20.00 3.87
N GLU A 61 -6.90 18.85 3.78
CA GLU A 61 -5.68 18.63 4.52
C GLU A 61 -4.50 19.31 3.83
N ASP A 62 -3.83 20.16 4.59
CA ASP A 62 -2.64 20.90 4.20
C ASP A 62 -1.49 19.97 3.75
N LEU A 63 -0.92 20.22 2.58
CA LEU A 63 0.32 19.55 2.16
C LEU A 63 1.53 20.38 2.58
N VAL A 64 2.28 19.90 3.57
CA VAL A 64 3.53 20.53 4.02
C VAL A 64 4.64 20.24 3.03
N LEU A 65 5.04 21.25 2.27
CA LEU A 65 6.11 21.14 1.25
C LEU A 65 7.49 21.52 1.79
N GLY A 66 7.56 22.08 3.00
CA GLY A 66 8.80 22.43 3.67
C GLY A 66 8.58 23.33 4.89
N PRO A 67 9.66 23.80 5.53
CA PRO A 67 9.55 24.78 6.61
C PRO A 67 8.80 26.03 6.12
N ASN A 68 7.65 26.31 6.75
CA ASN A 68 6.76 27.44 6.44
C ASN A 68 6.13 27.45 5.03
N LEU A 69 6.08 26.31 4.31
CA LEU A 69 5.38 26.21 3.02
C LEU A 69 4.30 25.13 3.08
N ILE A 70 3.04 25.59 3.03
CA ILE A 70 1.84 24.76 3.10
C ILE A 70 0.90 25.16 1.95
N ILE A 71 0.28 24.19 1.28
CA ILE A 71 -0.72 24.39 0.21
C ILE A 71 -2.00 23.61 0.49
#